data_AF-A0A2H0ECS9-F1
#
_entry.id   AF-A0A2H0ECS9-F1
#
_cell.length_a   1.000
_cell.length_b   1.000
_cell.length_c   1.000
_cell.angle_alpha   90.00
_cell.angle_beta   90.00
_cell.angle_gamma   90.00
#
_symmetry.space_group_name_H-M   'P 1'
#
loop_
_entity.id
_entity.type
_entity.pdbx_description
1 polymer ?
#
loop_
_entity_poly.entity_id
_entity_poly.type
_entity_poly.pdbx_seq_one_letter_code
_entity_poly.pdbx_strand_id
1 'polypeptide(L)'
;VFHLIKTATGKKMGKTEKGAIWLDAKKTSAYEYYQYWINTDDADVAKFLSIFTFLPMEEIRKYGKLKGSEMKKAKEILAFEATK
;
A
#
# COMPACT_ATOMS: atom_id res chain seq x y z
N VAL A 1 -11.42 -7.40 -17.26
CA VAL A 1 -12.33 -6.94 -16.18
C VAL A 1 -11.47 -6.60 -14.97
N PHE A 2 -11.58 -5.39 -14.43
CA PHE A 2 -10.88 -5.01 -13.19
C PHE A 2 -11.72 -5.44 -11.99
N HIS A 3 -11.08 -6.09 -11.01
CA HIS A 3 -11.75 -6.62 -9.83
C HIS A 3 -11.72 -5.61 -8.68
N LEU A 4 -12.71 -5.69 -7.79
CA LEU A 4 -12.73 -4.90 -6.57
C LEU A 4 -11.52 -5.24 -5.70
N ILE A 5 -10.73 -4.23 -5.34
CA ILE A 5 -9.60 -4.40 -4.45
C ILE A 5 -10.10 -4.49 -3.01
N LYS A 6 -9.77 -5.61 -2.35
CA LYS A 6 -10.05 -5.87 -0.93
C LYS A 6 -8.74 -5.98 -0.17
N THR A 7 -8.74 -5.56 1.09
CA THR A 7 -7.65 -5.84 2.04
C THR A 7 -7.70 -7.30 2.49
N ALA A 8 -6.65 -7.78 3.15
CA ALA A 8 -6.58 -9.11 3.76
C ALA A 8 -7.67 -9.31 4.81
N THR A 9 -8.09 -8.23 5.47
CA THR A 9 -9.23 -8.19 6.41
C THR A 9 -10.61 -8.22 5.74
N GLY A 10 -10.67 -8.31 4.40
CA GLY A 10 -11.92 -8.37 3.62
C GLY A 10 -12.62 -7.02 3.42
N LYS A 11 -12.11 -5.94 4.02
CA LYS A 11 -12.64 -4.59 3.85
C LYS A 11 -12.34 -4.05 2.45
N LYS A 12 -13.24 -3.20 1.93
CA LYS A 12 -13.02 -2.49 0.67
C LYS A 12 -11.86 -1.50 0.85
N MET A 13 -10.90 -1.55 -0.07
CA MET A 13 -9.74 -0.65 -0.04
C MET A 13 -10.17 0.82 -0.11
N GLY A 14 -9.46 1.70 0.59
CA GLY A 14 -9.74 3.15 0.64
C GLY A 14 -10.85 3.58 1.60
N LYS A 15 -11.54 2.65 2.29
CA LYS A 15 -12.40 2.98 3.44
C LYS A 15 -11.63 2.82 4.73
N THR A 16 -11.03 3.91 5.22
CA THR A 16 -10.41 3.94 6.54
C THR A 16 -11.42 4.34 7.61
N GLU A 17 -11.09 4.16 8.88
CA GLU A 17 -11.91 4.63 10.00
C GLU A 17 -12.08 6.16 9.98
N LYS A 18 -11.12 6.89 9.42
CA LYS A 18 -11.15 8.35 9.24
C LYS A 18 -11.86 8.78 7.94
N GLY A 19 -12.40 7.85 7.15
CA GLY A 19 -13.06 8.12 5.89
C GLY A 19 -12.23 7.73 4.65
N ALA A 20 -12.48 8.40 3.54
CA ALA A 20 -11.82 8.13 2.27
C ALA A 20 -10.42 8.77 2.22
N ILE A 21 -9.47 8.06 1.59
CA ILE A 21 -8.15 8.61 1.22
C ILE A 21 -8.28 9.29 -0.15
N TRP A 22 -7.95 10.57 -0.21
CA TRP A 22 -8.03 11.37 -1.43
C TRP A 22 -6.64 11.59 -2.02
N LEU A 23 -6.56 11.79 -3.34
CA LEU A 23 -5.33 12.23 -4.02
C LEU A 23 -5.16 13.75 -4.00
N ASP A 24 -6.24 14.48 -3.73
CA ASP A 24 -6.18 15.93 -3.56
C ASP A 24 -5.47 16.26 -2.24
N ALA A 25 -4.31 16.92 -2.34
CA ALA A 25 -3.48 17.32 -1.20
C ALA A 25 -4.20 18.22 -0.19
N LYS A 26 -5.29 18.91 -0.58
CA LYS A 26 -6.12 19.72 0.33
C LYS A 26 -7.05 18.86 1.20
N LYS A 27 -7.32 17.62 0.79
CA LYS A 27 -8.22 16.69 1.50
C LYS A 27 -7.46 15.59 2.24
N THR A 28 -6.31 15.19 1.74
CA THR A 28 -5.41 14.25 2.40
C THR A 28 -4.00 14.74 2.17
N SER A 29 -3.32 15.09 3.26
CA SER A 29 -1.93 15.55 3.16
C SER A 29 -1.03 14.42 2.65
N ALA A 30 0.11 14.77 2.04
CA ALA A 30 1.09 13.77 1.60
C ALA A 30 1.56 12.87 2.76
N TYR A 31 1.65 13.42 3.97
CA TYR A 31 1.94 12.65 5.18
C TYR A 31 0.84 11.63 5.50
N GLU A 32 -0.43 12.03 5.50
CA GLU A 32 -1.54 11.10 5.75
C GLU A 32 -1.65 10.03 4.67
N TYR A 33 -1.41 10.41 3.41
CA TYR A 33 -1.37 9.49 2.29
C TYR A 33 -0.24 8.47 2.44
N TYR A 34 0.96 8.91 2.80
CA TYR A 34 2.08 8.03 3.12
C TYR A 34 1.76 7.09 4.29
N GLN A 35 1.16 7.63 5.36
CA GLN A 35 0.75 6.86 6.54
C GLN A 35 -0.32 5.82 6.22
N TYR A 36 -1.18 6.07 5.24
CA TYR A 36 -2.13 5.06 4.77
C TYR A 36 -1.40 3.81 4.24
N TRP A 37 -0.36 4.01 3.43
CA TRP A 37 0.40 2.92 2.83
C TRP A 37 1.35 2.22 3.81
N ILE A 38 2.02 2.98 4.70
CA ILE A 38 2.95 2.38 5.67
C ILE A 38 2.23 1.44 6.66
N ASN A 39 0.94 1.68 6.90
CA ASN A 39 0.11 0.86 7.79
C ASN A 39 -0.59 -0.30 7.08
N THR A 40 -0.22 -0.60 5.82
CA THR A 40 -0.72 -1.77 5.08
C THR A 40 -0.38 -3.06 5.82
N ASP A 41 -1.31 -4.01 5.87
CA ASP A 41 -1.07 -5.36 6.40
C ASP A 41 0.03 -6.08 5.60
N ASP A 42 0.93 -6.80 6.29
CA ASP A 42 2.06 -7.52 5.67
C ASP A 42 1.61 -8.40 4.49
N ALA A 43 0.45 -9.05 4.63
CA ALA A 43 -0.14 -9.92 3.63
C ALA A 43 -0.58 -9.19 2.34
N ASP A 44 -0.83 -7.88 2.41
CA ASP A 44 -1.29 -7.06 1.29
C ASP A 44 -0.16 -6.32 0.56
N VAL A 45 1.02 -6.16 1.19
CA VAL A 45 2.11 -5.32 0.66
C VAL A 45 2.51 -5.72 -0.77
N ALA A 46 2.80 -7.00 -1.02
CA ALA A 46 3.21 -7.46 -2.34
C ALA A 46 2.11 -7.28 -3.41
N LYS A 47 0.85 -7.49 -3.03
CA LYS A 47 -0.31 -7.27 -3.89
C LYS A 47 -0.44 -5.79 -4.23
N PHE A 48 -0.32 -4.90 -3.26
CA PHE A 48 -0.45 -3.46 -3.48
C PHE A 48 0.72 -2.89 -4.26
N LEU A 49 1.96 -3.35 -4.01
CA LEU A 49 3.11 -3.01 -4.86
C LEU A 49 2.84 -3.37 -6.33
N SER A 50 2.24 -4.53 -6.59
CA SER A 50 1.90 -4.98 -7.96
C SER A 50 0.84 -4.13 -8.65
N ILE A 51 0.00 -3.41 -7.90
CA ILE A 51 -1.15 -2.67 -8.44
C ILE A 51 -0.89 -1.17 -8.52
N PHE A 52 -0.19 -0.61 -7.53
CA PHE A 52 -0.08 0.83 -7.31
C PHE A 52 1.32 1.39 -7.60
N THR A 53 2.26 0.55 -8.03
CA THR A 53 3.61 1.00 -8.36
C THR A 53 4.03 0.50 -9.73
N PHE A 54 5.09 1.11 -10.28
CA PHE A 54 5.72 0.68 -11.53
C PHE A 54 6.98 -0.16 -11.30
N LEU A 55 7.14 -0.73 -10.10
CA LEU A 55 8.31 -1.55 -9.79
C LEU A 55 8.31 -2.85 -10.60
N PRO A 56 9.51 -3.35 -10.98
CA PRO A 56 9.61 -4.65 -11.64
C PRO A 56 9.03 -5.78 -10.79
N MET A 57 8.27 -6.68 -11.41
CA MET A 57 7.65 -7.82 -10.71
C MET A 57 8.67 -8.72 -10.01
N GLU A 58 9.92 -8.76 -10.47
CA GLU A 58 10.99 -9.50 -9.80
C GLU A 58 11.31 -8.90 -8.42
N GLU A 59 11.37 -7.57 -8.30
CA GLU A 59 11.60 -6.88 -7.04
C GLU A 59 10.41 -7.08 -6.09
N ILE A 60 9.20 -6.96 -6.61
CA ILE A 60 7.97 -7.18 -5.83
C ILE A 60 7.93 -8.59 -5.24
N ARG A 61 8.36 -9.60 -6.01
CA ARG A 61 8.49 -10.99 -5.51
C ARG A 61 9.56 -11.14 -4.43
N LYS A 62 10.63 -10.33 -4.44
CA LYS A 62 11.63 -10.30 -3.36
C LYS A 62 11.00 -9.72 -2.10
N TYR A 63 10.29 -8.60 -2.20
CA TYR A 63 9.60 -7.98 -1.06
C TYR A 63 8.53 -8.87 -0.45
N GLY A 64 7.75 -9.60 -1.28
CA GLY A 64 6.73 -10.53 -0.80
C GLY A 64 7.26 -11.76 -0.05
N LYS A 65 8.58 -12.02 -0.08
CA LYS A 65 9.22 -13.11 0.68
C LYS A 65 9.75 -12.66 2.05
N LEU A 66 9.83 -11.36 2.30
CA LEU A 66 10.30 -10.81 3.56
C LEU A 66 9.34 -11.18 4.70
N LYS A 67 9.87 -11.27 5.92
CA LYS A 67 9.09 -11.59 7.13
C LYS A 67 9.63 -10.83 8.33
N GLY A 68 8.79 -10.66 9.36
CA GLY A 68 9.18 -10.03 10.60
C GLY A 68 9.64 -8.59 10.40
N SER A 69 10.78 -8.23 11.00
CA SER A 69 11.31 -6.86 10.95
C SER A 69 11.65 -6.38 9.53
N GLU A 70 11.97 -7.28 8.61
CA GLU A 70 12.30 -6.92 7.23
C GLU A 70 11.10 -6.39 6.45
N MET A 71 9.87 -6.73 6.87
CA MET A 71 8.65 -6.26 6.20
C MET A 71 8.49 -4.74 6.29
N LYS A 72 9.05 -4.11 7.33
CA LYS A 72 9.06 -2.65 7.48
C LYS A 72 9.61 -1.97 6.23
N LYS A 73 10.68 -2.51 5.66
CA LYS A 73 11.32 -1.97 4.45
C LYS A 73 10.40 -2.06 3.23
N ALA A 74 9.68 -3.17 3.06
CA ALA A 74 8.73 -3.33 1.95
C ALA A 74 7.55 -2.34 2.07
N LYS A 75 7.08 -2.08 3.29
CA LYS A 75 6.04 -1.07 3.55
C LYS A 75 6.53 0.34 3.26
N GLU A 76 7.75 0.67 3.67
CA GLU A 76 8.37 1.98 3.39
C GLU A 76 8.48 2.22 1.88
N ILE A 77 8.85 1.20 1.11
CA ILE A 77 8.92 1.26 -0.35
C ILE A 77 7.54 1.46 -0.96
N LEU A 78 6.53 0.68 -0.53
CA LEU A 78 5.16 0.86 -0.99
C LEU A 78 4.66 2.29 -0.74
N ALA A 79 4.89 2.81 0.47
CA ALA A 79 4.45 4.14 0.84
C ALA A 79 5.18 5.24 0.06
N PHE A 80 6.48 5.08 -0.16
CA PHE A 80 7.26 6.03 -0.95
C PHE A 80 6.82 6.04 -2.41
N GLU A 81 6.75 4.87 -3.05
CA GLU A 81 6.39 4.74 -4.47
C GLU A 81 4.98 5.25 -4.77
N ALA A 82 4.04 5.08 -3.83
CA ALA A 82 2.69 5.59 -4.00
C ALA A 82 2.58 7.11 -3.78
N THR A 83 3.48 7.71 -2.99
CA THR A 83 3.39 9.13 -2.58
C THR A 83 4.21 10.08 -3.43
N LYS A 84 5.28 9.61 -4.10
CA LYS A 84 6.27 10.44 -4.81
C LYS A 84 5.74 11.20 -6.02
#